data_AF-A0A286U9Q0-F1
#
_entry.id   AF-A0A286U9Q0-F1
#
_cell.length_a   1.000
_cell.length_b   1.000
_cell.length_c   1.000
_cell.angle_alpha   90.00
_cell.angle_beta   90.00
_cell.angle_gamma   90.00
#
_symmetry.space_group_name_H-M   'P 1'
#
loop_
_entity.id
_entity.type
_entity.pdbx_description
1 polymer ?
#
loop_
_entity_poly.entity_id
_entity_poly.type
_entity_poly.pdbx_seq_one_letter_code
_entity_poly.pdbx_strand_id
1 'polypeptide(L)'
;MTWIWNRISRSSSVRNIIKKVSLPPLPTTTRMASTTTSLTLNAERTQELSENLSEIRQRVTNVVSQNTLDTTNNEGQGRQPLLVAVSKYKPASDVLACYENGQRDFGENYVQELVDKAKELPKDIRWHFIGTFQTNKAKLLAGISNLYSIQTISSIKAASAINKALPPSRDSNPLNVLLQVNTSNEDVKSGLPPLSPSHSPTSAVSDSGIRSNSSSSNSNEPSSDADENNDDPQPLVTLALHILSNCPRLRLQGLMTIGSLQESLSSGSAEVNKDFETLRQTKDTLESILVSRSQGEAQRAQEGRKWGEDGRLLMSMGMSSDFEAALKAGSDIVRVGTGIFGARHKKGEQ
;
A
#
# COMPACT_ATOMS: atom_id res chain seq x y z
N MET A 1 30.74 11.34 -34.04
CA MET A 1 31.70 10.42 -34.71
C MET A 1 32.61 11.24 -35.62
N THR A 2 33.63 11.91 -35.10
CA THR A 2 34.41 12.79 -36.00
C THR A 2 35.84 13.11 -35.55
N TRP A 3 36.49 12.33 -34.69
CA TRP A 3 37.89 12.63 -34.29
C TRP A 3 38.83 11.42 -34.09
N ILE A 4 38.39 10.17 -34.33
CA ILE A 4 39.23 8.97 -34.10
C ILE A 4 39.37 8.07 -35.35
N TRP A 5 38.79 8.43 -36.50
CA TRP A 5 38.90 7.64 -37.75
C TRP A 5 39.67 8.32 -38.88
N ASN A 6 40.46 9.37 -38.58
CA ASN A 6 41.23 10.11 -39.58
C ASN A 6 42.75 9.91 -39.45
N ARG A 7 43.17 8.71 -39.04
CA ARG A 7 44.58 8.34 -38.95
C ARG A 7 44.76 6.83 -39.14
N ILE A 8 44.52 6.35 -40.37
CA ILE A 8 45.26 5.28 -41.06
C ILE A 8 44.80 5.36 -42.54
N SER A 9 45.52 6.16 -43.31
CA SER A 9 45.58 6.06 -44.77
C SER A 9 47.04 6.25 -45.13
N ARG A 10 47.73 5.12 -45.33
CA ARG A 10 49.03 4.97 -45.99
C ARG A 10 49.42 3.48 -45.99
N SER A 11 48.83 2.71 -46.89
CA SER A 11 49.50 1.52 -47.43
C SER A 11 48.99 1.27 -48.85
N SER A 12 49.93 1.22 -49.77
CA SER A 12 49.74 1.27 -51.22
C SER A 12 49.57 -0.13 -51.80
N SER A 13 48.55 -0.86 -51.38
CA SER A 13 48.22 -2.13 -52.02
C SER A 13 46.71 -2.34 -52.05
N VAL A 14 46.23 -2.89 -53.17
CA VAL A 14 44.82 -3.18 -53.47
C VAL A 14 43.98 -2.00 -53.99
N ARG A 15 44.51 -1.27 -54.97
CA ARG A 15 43.69 -0.63 -56.01
C ARG A 15 43.85 -1.41 -57.30
N ASN A 16 43.04 -2.45 -57.47
CA ASN A 16 42.58 -3.01 -58.75
C ASN A 16 41.84 -4.33 -58.47
N ILE A 17 40.51 -4.27 -58.47
CA ILE A 17 39.54 -5.25 -58.98
C ILE A 17 38.17 -4.62 -58.68
N ILE A 18 37.72 -3.76 -59.59
CA ILE A 18 36.30 -3.35 -59.69
C ILE A 18 35.87 -3.76 -61.09
N LYS A 19 35.27 -4.94 -61.22
CA LYS A 19 34.35 -5.27 -62.33
C LYS A 19 33.26 -6.21 -61.83
N LYS A 20 32.02 -5.72 -61.94
CA LYS A 20 30.73 -6.43 -62.05
C LYS A 20 30.32 -7.37 -60.91
N VAL A 21 29.59 -6.80 -59.94
CA VAL A 21 28.41 -7.45 -59.35
C VAL A 21 27.31 -6.40 -59.25
N SER A 22 26.19 -6.62 -59.94
CA SER A 22 24.98 -5.81 -59.79
C SER A 22 24.27 -6.26 -58.51
N LEU A 23 24.27 -5.41 -57.49
CA LEU A 23 23.46 -5.63 -56.29
C LEU A 23 22.00 -5.21 -56.57
N PRO A 24 20.99 -5.97 -56.08
CA PRO A 24 19.61 -5.54 -56.17
C PRO A 24 19.39 -4.25 -55.33
N PRO A 25 18.40 -3.42 -55.67
CA PRO A 25 18.14 -2.20 -54.91
C PRO A 25 17.75 -2.56 -53.46
N LEU A 26 18.32 -1.83 -52.51
CA LEU A 26 17.91 -1.90 -51.11
C LEU A 26 16.41 -1.57 -51.00
N PRO A 27 15.64 -2.30 -50.17
CA PRO A 27 14.27 -1.93 -49.91
C PRO A 27 14.26 -0.55 -49.25
N THR A 28 13.56 0.40 -49.88
CA THR A 28 13.25 1.71 -49.32
C THR A 28 12.60 1.48 -47.97
N THR A 29 13.30 1.82 -46.88
CA THR A 29 12.72 1.78 -45.54
C THR A 29 11.68 2.89 -45.49
N THR A 30 10.44 2.53 -45.82
CA THR A 30 9.27 3.29 -45.41
C THR A 30 9.37 3.41 -43.90
N ARG A 31 9.53 4.65 -43.42
CA ARG A 31 9.49 4.98 -42.01
C ARG A 31 8.12 4.53 -41.50
N MET A 32 8.06 3.34 -40.92
CA MET A 32 6.91 2.86 -40.17
C MET A 32 6.67 3.91 -39.08
N ALA A 33 5.62 4.70 -39.26
CA ALA A 33 5.14 5.59 -38.21
C ALA A 33 4.94 4.72 -36.97
N SER A 34 5.51 5.13 -35.84
CA SER A 34 5.26 4.47 -34.58
C SER A 34 3.76 4.50 -34.33
N THR A 35 3.12 3.33 -34.36
CA THR A 35 1.73 3.16 -33.98
C THR A 35 1.64 3.49 -32.50
N THR A 36 1.40 4.76 -32.19
CA THR A 36 0.87 5.16 -30.90
C THR A 36 -0.53 4.58 -30.92
N THR A 37 -0.72 3.43 -30.26
CA THR A 37 -2.05 2.87 -30.04
C THR A 37 -2.82 3.93 -29.26
N SER A 38 -3.60 4.74 -29.97
CA SER A 38 -4.54 5.66 -29.36
C SER A 38 -5.43 4.83 -28.45
N LEU A 39 -5.42 5.10 -27.14
CA LEU A 39 -6.36 4.54 -26.18
C LEU A 39 -7.75 5.06 -26.57
N THR A 40 -8.39 4.41 -27.55
CA THR A 40 -9.68 4.83 -28.05
C THR A 40 -10.73 4.46 -27.01
N LEU A 41 -11.26 5.46 -26.32
CA LEU A 41 -12.30 5.30 -25.31
C LEU A 41 -13.63 4.99 -26.01
N ASN A 42 -14.29 3.89 -25.62
CA ASN A 42 -15.68 3.65 -26.00
C ASN A 42 -16.57 4.63 -25.21
N ALA A 43 -17.37 5.43 -25.92
CA ALA A 43 -18.21 6.47 -25.33
C ALA A 43 -19.21 5.90 -24.30
N GLU A 44 -19.86 4.77 -24.62
CA GLU A 44 -20.82 4.12 -23.71
C GLU A 44 -20.14 3.65 -22.43
N ARG A 45 -18.99 2.96 -22.58
CA ARG A 45 -18.20 2.50 -21.44
C ARG A 45 -17.66 3.66 -20.59
N THR A 46 -17.28 4.76 -21.22
CA THR A 46 -16.77 5.95 -20.53
C THR A 46 -17.86 6.61 -19.70
N GLN A 47 -19.08 6.68 -20.24
CA GLN A 47 -20.26 7.20 -19.54
C GLN A 47 -20.61 6.31 -18.34
N GLU A 48 -20.68 4.99 -18.53
CA GLU A 48 -20.94 4.02 -17.44
C GLU A 48 -19.92 4.18 -16.29
N LEU A 49 -18.63 4.26 -16.61
CA LEU A 49 -17.57 4.43 -15.62
C LEU A 49 -17.68 5.77 -14.87
N SER A 50 -18.08 6.84 -15.56
CA SER A 50 -18.31 8.16 -14.96
C SER A 50 -19.47 8.12 -13.97
N GLU A 51 -20.59 7.51 -14.35
CA GLU A 51 -21.78 7.36 -13.51
C GLU A 51 -21.49 6.52 -12.27
N ASN A 52 -20.87 5.35 -12.44
CA ASN A 52 -20.48 4.48 -11.33
C ASN A 52 -19.51 5.18 -10.35
N LEU A 53 -18.51 5.89 -10.89
CA LEU A 53 -17.57 6.65 -10.06
C LEU A 53 -18.27 7.77 -9.28
N SER A 54 -19.19 8.49 -9.92
CA SER A 54 -19.99 9.54 -9.28
C SER A 54 -20.87 8.97 -8.17
N GLU A 55 -21.54 7.85 -8.40
CA GLU A 55 -22.36 7.16 -7.39
C GLU A 55 -21.53 6.79 -6.17
N ILE A 56 -20.37 6.13 -6.36
CA ILE A 56 -19.50 5.74 -5.26
C ILE A 56 -18.99 6.97 -4.48
N ARG A 57 -18.61 8.05 -5.16
CA ARG A 57 -18.20 9.30 -4.49
C ARG A 57 -19.34 9.92 -3.68
N GLN A 58 -20.56 9.90 -4.19
CA GLN A 58 -21.72 10.40 -3.47
C GLN A 58 -21.99 9.56 -2.21
N ARG A 59 -21.90 8.23 -2.31
CA ARG A 59 -22.06 7.33 -1.16
C ARG A 59 -21.00 7.56 -0.08
N VAL A 60 -19.72 7.72 -0.48
CA VAL A 60 -18.65 8.09 0.44
C VAL A 60 -18.97 9.43 1.14
N THR A 61 -19.35 10.45 0.36
CA THR A 61 -19.67 11.79 0.88
C THR A 61 -20.84 11.76 1.87
N ASN A 62 -21.88 10.98 1.57
CA ASN A 62 -23.06 10.84 2.42
C ASN A 62 -22.70 10.24 3.78
N VAL A 63 -21.91 9.16 3.81
CA VAL A 63 -21.49 8.53 5.07
C VAL A 63 -20.62 9.47 5.91
N VAL A 64 -19.66 10.16 5.27
CA VAL A 64 -18.77 11.11 5.96
C VAL A 64 -19.57 12.28 6.56
N SER A 65 -20.56 12.79 5.83
CA SER A 65 -21.42 13.89 6.28
C SER A 65 -22.29 13.48 7.48
N GLN A 66 -22.81 12.25 7.48
CA GLN A 66 -23.59 11.72 8.60
C GLN A 66 -22.73 11.52 9.86
N ASN A 67 -21.52 10.95 9.73
CA ASN A 67 -20.61 10.74 10.87
C ASN A 67 -20.18 12.05 11.56
N THR A 68 -20.09 13.15 10.80
CA THR A 68 -19.68 14.47 11.33
C THR A 68 -20.73 15.07 12.26
N LEU A 69 -22.00 14.67 12.15
CA LEU A 69 -23.09 15.17 12.99
C LEU A 69 -23.21 14.41 14.32
N ASP A 70 -22.69 13.18 14.40
CA ASP A 70 -22.96 12.24 15.50
C ASP A 70 -21.84 12.16 16.57
N THR A 71 -20.71 12.86 16.43
CA THR A 71 -19.55 12.70 17.34
C THR A 71 -19.14 13.98 18.08
N THR A 72 -19.13 13.89 19.42
CA THR A 72 -18.55 14.85 20.38
C THR A 72 -17.02 14.69 20.55
N ASN A 73 -16.40 13.74 19.85
CA ASN A 73 -14.97 13.44 19.94
C ASN A 73 -14.22 13.96 18.70
N ASN A 74 -13.28 14.89 18.93
CA ASN A 74 -12.57 15.70 17.92
C ASN A 74 -11.49 14.95 17.10
N GLU A 75 -11.30 13.64 17.26
CA GLU A 75 -10.21 12.92 16.60
C GLU A 75 -10.56 12.54 15.15
N GLY A 76 -10.23 13.43 14.21
CA GLY A 76 -10.40 13.20 12.77
C GLY A 76 -11.52 14.04 12.11
N GLN A 77 -12.17 14.93 12.84
CA GLN A 77 -13.19 15.84 12.29
C GLN A 77 -12.60 16.68 11.15
N GLY A 78 -13.26 16.65 9.98
CA GLY A 78 -12.93 17.45 8.80
C GLY A 78 -12.01 16.79 7.77
N ARG A 79 -11.50 15.57 8.00
CA ARG A 79 -10.69 14.85 7.00
C ARG A 79 -11.58 14.05 6.05
N GLN A 80 -11.37 14.26 4.76
CA GLN A 80 -12.04 13.50 3.70
C GLN A 80 -11.32 12.16 3.48
N PRO A 81 -12.00 11.02 3.58
CA PRO A 81 -11.38 9.72 3.32
C PRO A 81 -10.97 9.60 1.85
N LEU A 82 -9.89 8.87 1.61
CA LEU A 82 -9.36 8.62 0.28
C LEU A 82 -10.10 7.45 -0.39
N LEU A 83 -10.73 7.73 -1.54
CA LEU A 83 -11.25 6.68 -2.42
C LEU A 83 -10.16 6.21 -3.38
N VAL A 84 -9.69 4.97 -3.20
CA VAL A 84 -8.78 4.30 -4.15
C VAL A 84 -9.60 3.45 -5.12
N ALA A 85 -9.57 3.81 -6.40
CA ALA A 85 -10.26 3.06 -7.46
C ALA A 85 -9.43 1.83 -7.86
N VAL A 86 -9.90 0.62 -7.54
CA VAL A 86 -9.15 -0.63 -7.76
C VAL A 86 -9.36 -1.14 -9.17
N SER A 87 -8.37 -0.93 -10.03
CA SER A 87 -8.44 -1.17 -11.48
C SER A 87 -7.82 -2.50 -11.95
N LYS A 88 -7.51 -3.41 -11.02
CA LYS A 88 -6.95 -4.73 -11.37
C LYS A 88 -7.81 -5.47 -12.41
N TYR A 89 -7.16 -6.05 -13.40
CA TYR A 89 -7.77 -6.69 -14.57
C TYR A 89 -8.56 -5.78 -15.51
N LYS A 90 -8.60 -4.47 -15.27
CA LYS A 90 -9.26 -3.50 -16.15
C LYS A 90 -8.27 -2.90 -17.13
N PRO A 91 -8.65 -2.67 -18.40
CA PRO A 91 -7.75 -2.06 -19.37
C PRO A 91 -7.39 -0.62 -18.95
N ALA A 92 -6.29 -0.09 -19.48
CA ALA A 92 -5.89 1.29 -19.19
C ALA A 92 -6.89 2.33 -19.71
N SER A 93 -7.70 1.99 -20.73
CA SER A 93 -8.82 2.82 -21.17
C SER A 93 -9.83 3.07 -20.04
N ASP A 94 -10.16 2.07 -19.23
CA ASP A 94 -11.07 2.24 -18.09
C ASP A 94 -10.47 3.16 -17.02
N VAL A 95 -9.16 3.02 -16.77
CA VAL A 95 -8.43 3.90 -15.83
C VAL A 95 -8.42 5.33 -16.36
N LEU A 96 -8.16 5.52 -17.66
CA LEU A 96 -8.15 6.82 -18.31
C LEU A 96 -9.52 7.50 -18.24
N ALA A 97 -10.61 6.77 -18.49
CA ALA A 97 -11.98 7.28 -18.36
C ALA A 97 -12.28 7.80 -16.93
N CYS A 98 -11.91 7.04 -15.89
CA CYS A 98 -12.05 7.52 -14.51
C CYS A 98 -11.12 8.71 -14.20
N TYR A 99 -9.91 8.71 -14.76
CA TYR A 99 -8.94 9.80 -14.59
C TYR A 99 -9.44 11.13 -15.17
N GLU A 100 -10.06 11.09 -16.35
CA GLU A 100 -10.68 12.25 -17.00
C GLU A 100 -11.84 12.80 -16.17
N ASN A 101 -12.51 11.96 -15.37
CA ASN A 101 -13.51 12.34 -14.38
C ASN A 101 -12.91 12.70 -13.00
N GLY A 102 -11.64 13.13 -12.98
CA GLY A 102 -10.97 13.67 -11.80
C GLY A 102 -10.45 12.63 -10.81
N GLN A 103 -10.58 11.32 -11.07
CA GLN A 103 -9.95 10.32 -10.20
C GLN A 103 -8.42 10.39 -10.34
N ARG A 104 -7.71 10.29 -9.22
CA ARG A 104 -6.23 10.29 -9.23
C ARG A 104 -5.64 9.07 -8.54
N ASP A 105 -6.35 8.49 -7.58
CA ASP A 105 -5.85 7.36 -6.80
C ASP A 105 -6.36 6.04 -7.36
N PHE A 106 -5.44 5.23 -7.85
CA PHE A 106 -5.75 3.94 -8.45
C PHE A 106 -4.97 2.82 -7.77
N GLY A 107 -5.67 1.71 -7.50
CA GLY A 107 -5.15 0.54 -6.83
C GLY A 107 -4.88 -0.61 -7.79
N GLU A 108 -3.67 -1.17 -7.74
CA GLU A 108 -3.28 -2.34 -8.52
C GLU A 108 -2.78 -3.49 -7.65
N ASN A 109 -3.08 -4.71 -8.08
CA ASN A 109 -2.70 -5.94 -7.36
C ASN A 109 -1.47 -6.63 -7.98
N TYR A 110 -1.20 -6.41 -9.27
CA TYR A 110 -0.17 -7.12 -10.01
C TYR A 110 0.92 -6.16 -10.47
N VAL A 111 2.16 -6.47 -10.11
CA VAL A 111 3.30 -5.57 -10.39
C VAL A 111 3.45 -5.29 -11.88
N GLN A 112 3.33 -6.30 -12.73
CA GLN A 112 3.51 -6.11 -14.17
C GLN A 112 2.40 -5.25 -14.77
N GLU A 113 1.15 -5.51 -14.39
CA GLU A 113 -0.01 -4.70 -14.80
C GLU A 113 0.17 -3.23 -14.38
N LEU A 114 0.59 -2.99 -13.14
CA LEU A 114 0.87 -1.64 -12.65
C LEU A 114 2.02 -0.96 -13.41
N VAL A 115 3.11 -1.68 -13.67
CA VAL A 115 4.25 -1.15 -14.44
C VAL A 115 3.82 -0.73 -15.84
N ASP A 116 3.00 -1.53 -16.51
CA ASP A 116 2.59 -1.26 -17.88
C ASP A 116 1.58 -0.11 -17.94
N LYS A 117 0.57 -0.10 -17.06
CA LYS A 117 -0.36 1.03 -16.89
C LYS A 117 0.35 2.33 -16.54
N ALA A 118 1.32 2.29 -15.65
CA ALA A 118 2.06 3.50 -15.26
C ALA A 118 2.94 4.06 -16.38
N LYS A 119 3.30 3.28 -17.41
CA LYS A 119 4.01 3.79 -18.59
C LYS A 119 3.07 4.54 -19.53
N GLU A 120 1.88 4.01 -19.78
CA GLU A 120 0.95 4.52 -20.79
C GLU A 120 0.02 5.62 -20.28
N LEU A 121 -0.25 5.68 -18.97
CA LEU A 121 -1.18 6.63 -18.36
C LEU A 121 -0.49 7.92 -17.83
N PRO A 122 -1.29 8.97 -17.55
CA PRO A 122 -0.81 10.25 -17.01
C PRO A 122 0.05 10.10 -15.74
N LYS A 123 1.09 10.94 -15.64
CA LYS A 123 2.12 10.84 -14.58
C LYS A 123 1.72 11.46 -13.25
N ASP A 124 0.61 12.19 -13.20
CA ASP A 124 0.01 12.72 -11.98
C ASP A 124 -0.98 11.74 -11.31
N ILE A 125 -1.23 10.56 -11.91
CA ILE A 125 -1.89 9.45 -11.21
C ILE A 125 -1.08 9.06 -9.97
N ARG A 126 -1.78 8.85 -8.85
CA ARG A 126 -1.24 8.32 -7.61
C ARG A 126 -1.48 6.81 -7.58
N TRP A 127 -0.44 6.03 -7.86
CA TRP A 127 -0.56 4.57 -7.86
C TRP A 127 -0.41 3.97 -6.45
N HIS A 128 -1.38 3.16 -6.05
CA HIS A 128 -1.37 2.36 -4.84
C HIS A 128 -1.14 0.89 -5.21
N PHE A 129 -0.05 0.30 -4.75
CA PHE A 129 0.11 -1.15 -4.82
C PHE A 129 -0.56 -1.80 -3.60
N ILE A 130 -1.58 -2.61 -3.85
CA ILE A 130 -2.43 -3.23 -2.82
C ILE A 130 -2.49 -4.76 -2.96
N GLY A 131 -1.64 -5.34 -3.81
CA GLY A 131 -1.46 -6.78 -3.94
C GLY A 131 -0.37 -7.34 -3.04
N THR A 132 -0.21 -8.66 -3.02
CA THR A 132 0.85 -9.32 -2.26
C THR A 132 2.22 -8.85 -2.74
N PHE A 133 2.98 -8.19 -1.86
CA PHE A 133 4.29 -7.65 -2.22
C PHE A 133 5.37 -8.74 -2.20
N GLN A 134 6.09 -8.87 -3.31
CA GLN A 134 7.19 -9.82 -3.47
C GLN A 134 8.53 -9.08 -3.54
N THR A 135 9.48 -9.45 -2.69
CA THR A 135 10.79 -8.75 -2.56
C THR A 135 11.60 -8.68 -3.86
N ASN A 136 11.55 -9.71 -4.70
CA ASN A 136 12.21 -9.75 -6.02
C ASN A 136 11.60 -8.75 -7.02
N LYS A 137 10.41 -8.21 -6.75
CA LYS A 137 9.73 -7.21 -7.57
C LYS A 137 9.97 -5.77 -7.09
N ALA A 138 10.73 -5.57 -6.00
CA ALA A 138 11.00 -4.26 -5.41
C ALA A 138 11.58 -3.26 -6.42
N LYS A 139 12.53 -3.69 -7.26
CA LYS A 139 13.15 -2.83 -8.30
C LYS A 139 12.15 -2.37 -9.38
N LEU A 140 11.20 -3.23 -9.75
CA LEU A 140 10.19 -2.89 -10.74
C LEU A 140 9.23 -1.82 -10.20
N LEU A 141 8.74 -2.01 -8.97
CA LEU A 141 7.88 -1.03 -8.30
C LEU A 141 8.61 0.30 -8.06
N ALA A 142 9.86 0.25 -7.59
CA ALA A 142 10.68 1.43 -7.37
C ALA A 142 10.95 2.25 -8.65
N GLY A 143 10.89 1.62 -9.83
CA GLY A 143 11.04 2.28 -11.13
C GLY A 143 9.84 3.12 -11.55
N ILE A 144 8.70 3.01 -10.86
CA ILE A 144 7.49 3.79 -11.16
C ILE A 144 7.58 5.15 -10.45
N SER A 145 7.77 6.22 -11.22
CA SER A 145 8.00 7.58 -10.68
C SER A 145 6.85 8.07 -9.81
N ASN A 146 5.61 7.78 -10.22
CA ASN A 146 4.38 8.16 -9.54
C ASN A 146 3.77 7.03 -8.69
N LEU A 147 4.59 6.08 -8.23
CA LEU A 147 4.19 5.15 -7.17
C LEU A 147 3.95 5.96 -5.90
N TYR A 148 2.70 6.02 -5.46
CA TYR A 148 2.29 6.84 -4.34
C TYR A 148 2.33 6.09 -3.02
N SER A 149 1.89 4.83 -3.02
CA SER A 149 1.79 4.02 -1.80
C SER A 149 1.97 2.52 -2.06
N ILE A 150 2.56 1.80 -1.11
CA ILE A 150 2.46 0.33 -0.99
C ILE A 150 1.72 0.00 0.30
N GLN A 151 0.57 -0.63 0.21
CA GLN A 151 -0.29 -0.85 1.38
C GLN A 151 -0.13 -2.22 2.05
N THR A 152 0.78 -3.05 1.52
CA THR A 152 0.86 -4.49 1.84
C THR A 152 2.21 -4.90 2.46
N ILE A 153 2.88 -3.98 3.16
CA ILE A 153 4.16 -4.29 3.80
C ILE A 153 3.90 -5.14 5.06
N SER A 154 4.44 -6.35 5.11
CA SER A 154 4.24 -7.30 6.22
C SER A 154 5.53 -7.94 6.73
N SER A 155 6.70 -7.46 6.30
CA SER A 155 7.98 -7.97 6.81
C SER A 155 9.13 -6.97 6.70
N ILE A 156 10.13 -7.12 7.56
CA ILE A 156 11.38 -6.34 7.52
C ILE A 156 12.11 -6.53 6.19
N LYS A 157 12.11 -7.77 5.67
CA LYS A 157 12.73 -8.09 4.38
C LYS A 157 12.05 -7.33 3.25
N ALA A 158 10.71 -7.25 3.24
CA ALA A 158 9.95 -6.48 2.27
C ALA A 158 10.29 -4.98 2.36
N ALA A 159 10.19 -4.38 3.55
CA ALA A 159 10.49 -2.97 3.78
C ALA A 159 11.93 -2.61 3.35
N SER A 160 12.91 -3.43 3.74
CA SER A 160 14.32 -3.21 3.40
C SER A 160 14.58 -3.34 1.91
N ALA A 161 13.94 -4.31 1.25
CA ALA A 161 14.08 -4.52 -0.20
C ALA A 161 13.53 -3.33 -1.00
N ILE A 162 12.35 -2.81 -0.67
CA ILE A 162 11.80 -1.64 -1.37
C ILE A 162 12.60 -0.37 -1.04
N ASN A 163 12.94 -0.12 0.24
CA ASN A 163 13.76 1.03 0.63
C ASN A 163 15.08 1.09 -0.14
N LYS A 164 15.78 -0.04 -0.26
CA LYS A 164 17.04 -0.15 -1.01
C LYS A 164 16.86 0.06 -2.52
N ALA A 165 15.72 -0.35 -3.07
CA ALA A 165 15.43 -0.24 -4.50
C ALA A 165 15.01 1.18 -4.91
N LEU A 166 14.44 1.97 -4.00
CA LEU A 166 13.97 3.32 -4.27
C LEU A 166 15.12 4.27 -4.65
N PRO A 167 14.91 5.16 -5.63
CA PRO A 167 15.94 6.10 -6.08
C PRO A 167 16.22 7.17 -5.02
N PRO A 168 17.38 7.86 -5.07
CA PRO A 168 17.72 8.95 -4.15
C PRO A 168 16.73 10.11 -4.12
N SER A 169 15.95 10.33 -5.19
CA SER A 169 14.87 11.33 -5.20
C SER A 169 13.78 11.09 -4.15
N ARG A 170 13.73 9.88 -3.56
CA ARG A 170 12.84 9.54 -2.44
C ARG A 170 13.38 9.95 -1.08
N ASP A 171 14.62 10.45 -0.99
CA ASP A 171 15.15 10.99 0.27
C ASP A 171 14.38 12.26 0.69
N SER A 172 13.94 13.08 -0.26
CA SER A 172 13.10 14.27 -0.02
C SER A 172 11.60 14.03 -0.21
N ASN A 173 11.21 12.88 -0.79
CA ASN A 173 9.80 12.50 -0.97
C ASN A 173 9.62 10.98 -0.73
N PRO A 174 9.67 10.54 0.54
CA PRO A 174 9.60 9.11 0.87
C PRO A 174 8.33 8.45 0.34
N LEU A 175 8.44 7.17 -0.04
CA LEU A 175 7.29 6.37 -0.45
C LEU A 175 6.39 6.06 0.75
N ASN A 176 5.10 6.33 0.63
CA ASN A 176 4.13 5.93 1.65
C ASN A 176 4.04 4.40 1.75
N VAL A 177 4.06 3.89 2.97
CA VAL A 177 3.81 2.47 3.24
C VAL A 177 2.78 2.29 4.34
N LEU A 178 1.91 1.30 4.16
CA LEU A 178 1.02 0.82 5.22
C LEU A 178 1.41 -0.61 5.58
N LEU A 179 1.25 -0.95 6.86
CA LEU A 179 1.50 -2.30 7.36
C LEU A 179 0.24 -3.14 7.21
N GLN A 180 0.35 -4.30 6.59
CA GLN A 180 -0.78 -5.21 6.45
C GLN A 180 -0.96 -6.03 7.72
N VAL A 181 -2.12 -5.92 8.35
CA VAL A 181 -2.52 -6.66 9.54
C VAL A 181 -3.54 -7.71 9.13
N ASN A 182 -3.37 -8.94 9.61
CA ASN A 182 -4.36 -9.99 9.50
C ASN A 182 -5.36 -9.86 10.65
N THR A 183 -6.47 -9.16 10.41
CA THR A 183 -7.55 -9.00 11.41
C THR A 183 -8.53 -10.17 11.43
N SER A 184 -8.49 -11.01 10.38
CA SER A 184 -9.32 -12.20 10.35
C SER A 184 -8.61 -13.29 11.15
N ASN A 185 -9.30 -13.92 12.08
CA ASN A 185 -8.77 -15.04 12.88
C ASN A 185 -8.57 -16.33 12.03
N GLU A 186 -8.20 -16.18 10.76
CA GLU A 186 -7.93 -17.24 9.80
C GLU A 186 -6.41 -17.29 9.53
N ASP A 187 -5.79 -18.41 9.87
CA ASP A 187 -4.33 -18.63 9.78
C ASP A 187 -3.76 -18.51 8.36
N VAL A 188 -4.61 -18.62 7.33
CA VAL A 188 -4.21 -18.65 5.91
C VAL A 188 -4.14 -17.25 5.29
N LYS A 189 -4.65 -16.21 5.96
CA LYS A 189 -4.69 -14.85 5.41
C LYS A 189 -3.36 -14.12 5.58
N SER A 190 -3.02 -13.30 4.58
CA SER A 190 -1.78 -12.53 4.56
C SER A 190 -1.84 -11.33 5.51
N GLY A 191 -0.76 -11.10 6.26
CA GLY A 191 -0.61 -9.95 7.14
C GLY A 191 0.18 -10.33 8.39
N LEU A 192 0.49 -9.34 9.22
CA LEU A 192 1.05 -9.56 10.54
C LEU A 192 -0.08 -9.73 11.57
N PRO A 193 0.15 -10.46 12.67
CA PRO A 193 -0.81 -10.55 13.75
C PRO A 193 -1.19 -9.15 14.29
N PRO A 194 -2.45 -8.95 14.73
CA PRO A 194 -2.87 -7.70 15.37
C PRO A 194 -2.19 -7.52 16.73
N LEU A 195 -2.22 -6.28 17.25
CA LEU A 195 -1.77 -6.00 18.61
C LEU A 195 -2.97 -6.10 19.56
N SER A 196 -2.79 -6.82 20.66
CA SER A 196 -3.75 -6.83 21.76
C SER A 196 -3.49 -5.64 22.70
N PRO A 197 -4.54 -5.05 23.30
CA PRO A 197 -4.39 -3.95 24.27
C PRO A 197 -3.71 -4.37 25.61
N SER A 198 -3.24 -5.61 25.74
CA SER A 198 -2.52 -6.10 26.94
C SER A 198 -1.02 -5.83 26.83
N HIS A 199 -0.57 -4.77 27.49
CA HIS A 199 0.68 -4.61 28.25
C HIS A 199 1.04 -3.11 28.28
N SER A 200 0.46 -2.40 29.25
CA SER A 200 1.10 -1.22 29.81
C SER A 200 2.52 -1.59 30.24
N PRO A 201 3.54 -0.78 29.94
CA PRO A 201 4.87 -0.99 30.50
C PRO A 201 4.77 -0.73 32.00
N THR A 202 4.67 -1.79 32.80
CA THR A 202 4.81 -1.68 34.25
C THR A 202 6.24 -1.26 34.55
N SER A 203 6.35 -0.06 35.07
CA SER A 203 7.54 0.57 35.62
C SER A 203 8.27 -0.41 36.55
N ALA A 204 9.56 -0.59 36.30
CA ALA A 204 10.46 -1.14 37.30
C ALA A 204 10.53 -0.20 38.53
N VAL A 205 10.76 -0.82 39.69
CA VAL A 205 11.41 -0.33 40.92
C VAL A 205 10.56 -0.35 42.20
N SER A 206 11.17 -1.00 43.21
CA SER A 206 10.99 -1.01 44.67
C SER A 206 10.02 -2.05 45.26
N ASP A 207 10.28 -2.71 46.40
CA ASP A 207 11.46 -3.03 47.23
C ASP A 207 10.93 -3.94 48.37
N SER A 208 11.78 -4.81 48.91
CA SER A 208 11.79 -5.35 50.29
C SER A 208 10.80 -6.45 50.76
N GLY A 209 11.40 -7.59 51.19
CA GLY A 209 11.12 -8.44 52.37
C GLY A 209 9.68 -8.90 52.67
N ILE A 210 9.40 -10.18 52.94
CA ILE A 210 9.77 -10.91 54.17
C ILE A 210 9.48 -12.42 53.98
N ARG A 211 10.32 -13.26 54.60
CA ARG A 211 10.19 -14.72 54.71
C ARG A 211 9.12 -15.14 55.74
N SER A 212 8.39 -16.22 55.47
CA SER A 212 8.03 -17.23 56.48
C SER A 212 7.56 -18.55 55.85
N ASN A 213 8.19 -19.66 56.27
CA ASN A 213 7.83 -21.05 55.97
C ASN A 213 6.59 -21.51 56.74
N SER A 214 5.75 -22.34 56.13
CA SER A 214 5.14 -23.49 56.80
C SER A 214 4.59 -24.51 55.79
N SER A 215 4.75 -25.78 56.13
CA SER A 215 4.71 -26.96 55.27
C SER A 215 3.32 -27.59 55.06
N SER A 216 3.23 -28.32 53.94
CA SER A 216 2.47 -29.58 53.73
C SER A 216 0.95 -29.52 53.53
N SER A 217 0.50 -29.85 52.31
CA SER A 217 -0.32 -31.04 52.00
C SER A 217 -0.55 -31.14 50.48
N ASN A 218 -0.48 -32.37 49.98
CA ASN A 218 -0.35 -32.76 48.58
C ASN A 218 -1.73 -33.00 47.93
N SER A 219 -1.99 -32.40 46.76
CA SER A 219 -3.00 -32.87 45.80
C SER A 219 -2.55 -32.52 44.38
N ASN A 220 -2.12 -33.55 43.64
CA ASN A 220 -1.74 -33.48 42.24
C ASN A 220 -2.98 -33.21 41.36
N GLU A 221 -3.05 -32.02 40.78
CA GLU A 221 -3.70 -31.76 39.48
C GLU A 221 -2.61 -31.20 38.54
N PRO A 222 -2.59 -31.55 37.25
CA PRO A 222 -1.62 -30.96 36.33
C PRO A 222 -2.09 -29.55 35.96
N SER A 223 -1.59 -28.53 36.69
CA SER A 223 -1.75 -27.14 36.29
C SER A 223 -0.80 -26.83 35.12
N SER A 224 -1.39 -26.25 34.09
CA SER A 224 -0.76 -25.76 32.88
C SER A 224 -0.11 -24.40 33.15
N ASP A 225 1.05 -24.39 33.78
CA ASP A 225 1.79 -23.15 34.04
C ASP A 225 3.10 -23.15 33.25
N ALA A 226 2.99 -22.79 31.97
CA ALA A 226 4.10 -22.23 31.21
C ALA A 226 3.86 -20.72 31.08
N ASP A 227 3.91 -20.01 32.22
CA ASP A 227 4.18 -18.57 32.23
C ASP A 227 5.68 -18.37 31.96
N GLU A 228 6.09 -18.62 30.72
CA GLU A 228 7.31 -18.04 30.18
C GLU A 228 6.96 -16.65 29.66
N ASN A 229 7.59 -15.63 30.27
CA ASN A 229 7.60 -14.24 29.82
C ASN A 229 7.78 -14.16 28.30
N ASN A 230 6.67 -14.05 27.57
CA ASN A 230 6.69 -13.97 26.11
C ASN A 230 6.95 -12.52 25.70
N ASP A 231 8.15 -12.04 26.01
CA ASP A 231 8.73 -10.79 25.50
C ASP A 231 9.14 -10.96 24.01
N ASP A 232 8.40 -11.79 23.27
CA ASP A 232 8.60 -11.99 21.84
C ASP A 232 8.28 -10.66 21.16
N PRO A 233 9.24 -10.06 20.44
CA PRO A 233 9.08 -8.71 19.93
C PRO A 233 7.96 -8.69 18.90
N GLN A 234 6.78 -8.19 19.32
CA GLN A 234 5.54 -8.22 18.52
C GLN A 234 5.84 -7.80 17.08
N PRO A 235 5.68 -8.71 16.09
CA PRO A 235 6.24 -8.52 14.74
C PRO A 235 5.85 -7.20 14.07
N LEU A 236 4.65 -6.71 14.33
CA LEU A 236 4.16 -5.43 13.82
C LEU A 236 4.91 -4.23 14.43
N VAL A 237 5.15 -4.24 15.74
CA VAL A 237 5.94 -3.20 16.43
C VAL A 237 7.38 -3.21 15.90
N THR A 238 7.98 -4.39 15.81
CA THR A 238 9.35 -4.57 15.31
C THR A 238 9.51 -4.03 13.89
N LEU A 239 8.55 -4.34 13.01
CA LEU A 239 8.54 -3.83 11.64
C LEU A 239 8.36 -2.30 11.58
N ALA A 240 7.44 -1.74 12.37
CA ALA A 240 7.21 -0.31 12.43
C ALA A 240 8.49 0.43 12.85
N LEU A 241 9.13 0.00 13.95
CA LEU A 241 10.37 0.58 14.44
C LEU A 241 11.52 0.43 13.43
N HIS A 242 11.60 -0.70 12.73
CA HIS A 242 12.58 -0.91 11.67
C HIS A 242 12.41 0.09 10.53
N ILE A 243 11.17 0.35 10.08
CA ILE A 243 10.91 1.34 9.02
C ILE A 243 11.34 2.73 9.48
N LEU A 244 10.98 3.13 10.69
CA LEU A 244 11.30 4.46 11.22
C LEU A 244 12.81 4.69 11.40
N SER A 245 13.56 3.64 11.74
CA SER A 245 14.98 3.75 12.07
C SER A 245 15.91 3.48 10.87
N ASN A 246 15.52 2.57 9.97
CA ASN A 246 16.41 2.00 8.95
C ASN A 246 15.94 2.23 7.51
N CYS A 247 14.75 2.80 7.29
CA CYS A 247 14.17 2.97 5.96
C CYS A 247 13.88 4.45 5.64
N PRO A 248 14.90 5.29 5.41
CA PRO A 248 14.73 6.73 5.21
C PRO A 248 13.91 7.10 3.97
N ARG A 249 13.78 6.20 2.99
CA ARG A 249 12.97 6.41 1.77
C ARG A 249 11.54 5.91 1.91
N LEU A 250 11.15 5.43 3.09
CA LEU A 250 9.80 5.00 3.39
C LEU A 250 9.20 5.91 4.46
N ARG A 251 7.92 6.25 4.30
CA ARG A 251 7.12 6.90 5.32
C ARG A 251 6.06 5.92 5.80
N LEU A 252 6.16 5.52 7.07
CA LEU A 252 5.11 4.73 7.72
C LEU A 252 3.85 5.60 7.84
N GLN A 253 2.85 5.33 6.99
CA GLN A 253 1.63 6.13 6.91
C GLN A 253 0.46 5.53 7.69
N GLY A 254 0.40 4.21 7.84
CA GLY A 254 -0.76 3.60 8.48
C GLY A 254 -0.77 2.07 8.51
N LEU A 255 -1.96 1.53 8.76
CA LEU A 255 -2.28 0.10 8.77
C LEU A 255 -3.31 -0.21 7.68
N MET A 256 -3.28 -1.44 7.20
CA MET A 256 -4.20 -1.94 6.19
C MET A 256 -4.72 -3.33 6.60
N THR A 257 -6.02 -3.57 6.44
CA THR A 257 -6.57 -4.94 6.45
C THR A 257 -7.44 -5.20 5.22
N ILE A 258 -7.45 -6.45 4.80
CA ILE A 258 -8.42 -6.97 3.82
C ILE A 258 -9.72 -7.36 4.53
N GLY A 259 -9.65 -7.72 5.82
CA GLY A 259 -10.77 -8.29 6.58
C GLY A 259 -11.12 -9.72 6.16
N SER A 260 -12.19 -10.24 6.74
CA SER A 260 -12.79 -11.52 6.41
C SER A 260 -13.99 -11.35 5.47
N LEU A 261 -14.18 -12.34 4.60
CA LEU A 261 -15.33 -12.36 3.71
C LEU A 261 -16.65 -12.44 4.51
N GLN A 262 -16.65 -13.20 5.60
CA GLN A 262 -17.82 -13.35 6.46
C GLN A 262 -18.27 -12.00 7.03
N GLU A 263 -17.37 -11.26 7.67
CA GLU A 263 -17.69 -9.94 8.23
C GLU A 263 -18.06 -8.93 7.13
N SER A 264 -17.40 -9.00 5.96
CA SER A 264 -17.71 -8.14 4.80
C SER A 264 -19.14 -8.35 4.28
N LEU A 265 -19.64 -9.58 4.28
CA LEU A 265 -21.00 -9.92 3.82
C LEU A 265 -22.06 -9.61 4.88
N SER A 266 -21.66 -9.56 6.16
CA SER A 266 -22.54 -9.22 7.27
C SER A 266 -22.74 -7.71 7.46
N SER A 267 -22.14 -6.84 6.64
CA SER A 267 -22.20 -5.36 6.73
C SER A 267 -23.60 -4.72 6.77
N GLY A 268 -24.67 -5.48 6.52
CA GLY A 268 -26.06 -5.04 6.66
C GLY A 268 -26.68 -5.29 8.05
N SER A 269 -25.98 -5.98 8.96
CA SER A 269 -26.42 -6.16 10.35
C SER A 269 -26.10 -4.91 11.19
N ALA A 270 -26.79 -4.73 12.31
CA ALA A 270 -26.53 -3.64 13.26
C ALA A 270 -25.19 -3.81 14.02
N GLU A 271 -24.48 -4.93 13.82
CA GLU A 271 -23.22 -5.22 14.50
C GLU A 271 -22.03 -4.58 13.77
N VAL A 272 -21.12 -4.02 14.56
CA VAL A 272 -19.87 -3.45 14.05
C VAL A 272 -18.99 -4.58 13.53
N ASN A 273 -18.50 -4.42 12.31
CA ASN A 273 -17.57 -5.36 11.69
C ASN A 273 -16.30 -5.53 12.55
N LYS A 274 -16.05 -6.76 13.02
CA LYS A 274 -15.00 -7.06 14.01
C LYS A 274 -13.60 -6.86 13.45
N ASP A 275 -13.41 -7.04 12.15
CA ASP A 275 -12.12 -6.80 11.49
C ASP A 275 -11.72 -5.33 11.59
N PHE A 276 -12.67 -4.41 11.42
CA PHE A 276 -12.41 -2.97 11.49
C PHE A 276 -12.11 -2.52 12.92
N GLU A 277 -12.82 -3.06 13.90
CA GLU A 277 -12.54 -2.81 15.31
C GLU A 277 -11.15 -3.31 15.71
N THR A 278 -10.78 -4.51 15.27
CA THR A 278 -9.44 -5.08 15.51
C THR A 278 -8.34 -4.22 14.90
N LEU A 279 -8.54 -3.68 13.68
CA LEU A 279 -7.57 -2.79 13.06
C LEU A 279 -7.42 -1.48 13.84
N ARG A 280 -8.54 -0.91 14.32
CA ARG A 280 -8.55 0.31 15.13
C ARG A 280 -7.79 0.12 16.44
N GLN A 281 -8.10 -0.94 17.19
CA GLN A 281 -7.39 -1.26 18.43
C GLN A 281 -5.89 -1.50 18.20
N THR A 282 -5.54 -2.20 17.11
CA THR A 282 -4.15 -2.41 16.70
C THR A 282 -3.45 -1.08 16.41
N LYS A 283 -4.13 -0.16 15.72
CA LYS A 283 -3.64 1.17 15.42
C LYS A 283 -3.36 1.95 16.71
N ASP A 284 -4.34 2.06 17.59
CA ASP A 284 -4.24 2.85 18.82
C ASP A 284 -3.14 2.32 19.75
N THR A 285 -3.00 0.99 19.81
CA THR A 285 -1.91 0.33 20.54
C THR A 285 -0.55 0.64 19.93
N LEU A 286 -0.42 0.56 18.60
CA LEU A 286 0.84 0.87 17.91
C LEU A 286 1.22 2.34 18.10
N GLU A 287 0.27 3.26 17.97
CA GLU A 287 0.50 4.69 18.21
C GLU A 287 1.01 4.95 19.63
N SER A 288 0.38 4.34 20.64
CA SER A 288 0.80 4.45 22.05
C SER A 288 2.24 3.95 22.27
N ILE A 289 2.61 2.84 21.62
CA ILE A 289 3.97 2.30 21.68
C ILE A 289 4.97 3.23 20.97
N LEU A 290 4.63 3.75 19.79
CA LEU A 290 5.49 4.66 19.03
C LEU A 290 5.71 5.98 19.77
N VAL A 291 4.67 6.50 20.43
CA VAL A 291 4.75 7.70 21.28
C VAL A 291 5.66 7.45 22.47
N SER A 292 5.49 6.34 23.20
CA SER A 292 6.29 6.04 24.39
C SER A 292 7.78 5.81 24.08
N ARG A 293 8.10 5.25 22.90
CA ARG A 293 9.50 5.00 22.48
C ARG A 293 10.21 6.23 21.90
N SER A 294 9.48 7.29 21.56
CA SER A 294 10.08 8.55 21.09
C SER A 294 10.64 9.35 22.29
N GLN A 295 11.95 9.27 22.52
CA GLN A 295 12.66 10.01 23.57
C GLN A 295 12.51 11.53 23.39
N GLY A 296 12.21 12.26 24.48
CA GLY A 296 12.40 13.72 24.62
C GLY A 296 11.34 14.63 24.00
N GLU A 297 10.49 15.26 24.83
CA GLU A 297 9.46 16.22 24.42
C GLU A 297 10.03 17.49 23.75
N ALA A 298 11.25 17.90 24.10
CA ALA A 298 11.87 19.12 23.58
C ALA A 298 12.32 19.03 22.10
N GLN A 299 12.63 17.82 21.61
CA GLN A 299 12.98 17.59 20.20
C GLN A 299 11.73 17.45 19.29
N ARG A 300 10.56 17.16 19.88
CA ARG A 300 9.28 16.97 19.16
C ARG A 300 8.73 18.25 18.51
N ALA A 301 9.01 19.42 19.09
CA ALA A 301 8.45 20.69 18.61
C ALA A 301 9.12 21.22 17.32
N GLN A 302 10.32 20.73 16.98
CA GLN A 302 11.10 21.21 15.83
C GLN A 302 11.04 20.31 14.58
N GLU A 303 10.72 19.01 14.70
CA GLU A 303 10.79 18.06 13.57
C GLU A 303 9.43 17.51 13.08
N GLY A 304 8.33 17.78 13.78
CA GLY A 304 7.04 17.13 13.49
C GLY A 304 7.06 15.61 13.74
N ARG A 305 5.88 14.99 13.84
CA ARG A 305 5.83 13.52 14.02
C ARG A 305 6.22 12.85 12.70
N LYS A 306 7.20 11.93 12.73
CA LYS A 306 7.82 11.30 11.53
C LYS A 306 6.98 10.20 10.86
N TRP A 307 5.76 9.96 11.34
CA TRP A 307 4.88 8.89 10.87
C TRP A 307 3.43 9.34 10.86
N GLY A 308 2.60 8.61 10.12
CA GLY A 308 1.20 8.95 9.93
C GLY A 308 0.99 10.32 9.27
N GLU A 309 -0.18 10.89 9.51
CA GLU A 309 -0.51 12.28 9.25
C GLU A 309 -0.61 13.00 10.59
N ASP A 310 0.35 13.89 10.88
CA ASP A 310 0.50 14.55 12.18
C ASP A 310 0.58 13.55 13.36
N GLY A 311 1.20 12.39 13.10
CA GLY A 311 1.29 11.26 14.02
C GLY A 311 -0.04 10.65 14.43
N ARG A 312 -0.96 10.58 13.47
CA ARG A 312 -2.06 9.63 13.42
C ARG A 312 -1.83 8.67 12.25
N LEU A 313 -1.74 7.38 12.51
CA LEU A 313 -1.71 6.32 11.51
C LEU A 313 -3.05 6.25 10.79
N LEU A 314 -3.01 6.14 9.46
CA LEU A 314 -4.18 5.95 8.64
C LEU A 314 -4.68 4.50 8.70
N MET A 315 -5.99 4.30 8.58
CA MET A 315 -6.59 2.97 8.41
C MET A 315 -7.07 2.79 6.97
N SER A 316 -6.50 1.82 6.26
CA SER A 316 -7.02 1.37 4.98
C SER A 316 -7.82 0.09 5.12
N MET A 317 -9.14 0.23 5.08
CA MET A 317 -10.11 -0.86 5.22
C MET A 317 -11.42 -0.52 4.52
N GLY A 318 -12.18 -1.54 4.14
CA GLY A 318 -13.39 -1.39 3.34
C GLY A 318 -13.14 -1.51 1.84
N MET A 319 -13.94 -2.36 1.22
CA MET A 319 -14.00 -2.68 -0.20
C MET A 319 -15.41 -2.46 -0.73
N SER A 320 -15.67 -2.87 -1.98
CA SER A 320 -16.95 -2.57 -2.65
C SER A 320 -18.21 -3.01 -1.87
N SER A 321 -18.13 -4.06 -1.05
CA SER A 321 -19.28 -4.59 -0.28
C SER A 321 -19.49 -3.94 1.09
N ASP A 322 -18.47 -3.31 1.65
CA ASP A 322 -18.41 -2.97 3.08
C ASP A 322 -17.74 -1.61 3.35
N PHE A 323 -17.42 -0.82 2.31
CA PHE A 323 -16.75 0.46 2.49
C PHE A 323 -17.56 1.46 3.33
N GLU A 324 -18.89 1.45 3.27
CA GLU A 324 -19.71 2.33 4.11
C GLU A 324 -19.61 1.97 5.59
N ALA A 325 -19.61 0.68 5.92
CA ALA A 325 -19.37 0.21 7.29
C ALA A 325 -17.95 0.56 7.74
N ALA A 326 -16.96 0.43 6.86
CA ALA A 326 -15.58 0.83 7.13
C ALA A 326 -15.44 2.34 7.42
N LEU A 327 -16.14 3.19 6.65
CA LEU A 327 -16.17 4.64 6.87
C LEU A 327 -16.83 4.99 8.22
N LYS A 328 -17.93 4.32 8.57
CA LYS A 328 -18.56 4.45 9.91
C LYS A 328 -17.63 4.00 11.03
N ALA A 329 -16.77 3.01 10.78
CA ALA A 329 -15.72 2.56 11.69
C ALA A 329 -14.43 3.41 11.65
N GLY A 330 -14.41 4.53 10.92
CA GLY A 330 -13.29 5.47 10.90
C GLY A 330 -12.20 5.19 9.87
N SER A 331 -12.49 4.43 8.80
CA SER A 331 -11.55 4.21 7.69
C SER A 331 -11.12 5.52 7.04
N ASP A 332 -9.82 5.69 6.84
CA ASP A 332 -9.23 6.83 6.13
C ASP A 332 -9.05 6.55 4.64
N ILE A 333 -9.03 5.27 4.24
CA ILE A 333 -8.82 4.85 2.85
C ILE A 333 -9.72 3.66 2.53
N VAL A 334 -10.67 3.85 1.61
CA VAL A 334 -11.53 2.78 1.07
C VAL A 334 -11.09 2.37 -0.33
N ARG A 335 -11.19 1.08 -0.64
CA ARG A 335 -10.65 0.48 -1.88
C ARG A 335 -11.76 -0.15 -2.70
N VAL A 336 -12.37 0.62 -3.61
CA VAL A 336 -13.55 0.18 -4.37
C VAL A 336 -13.17 -0.23 -5.78
N GLY A 337 -13.59 -1.43 -6.20
CA GLY A 337 -13.28 -1.97 -7.53
C GLY A 337 -14.55 -2.26 -8.32
N THR A 338 -15.27 -3.34 -7.95
CA THR A 338 -16.50 -3.77 -8.64
C THR A 338 -17.55 -2.67 -8.70
N GLY A 339 -17.68 -1.84 -7.66
CA GLY A 339 -18.64 -0.73 -7.66
C GLY A 339 -18.31 0.40 -8.65
N ILE A 340 -17.06 0.50 -9.13
CA ILE A 340 -16.65 1.51 -10.12
C ILE A 340 -16.57 0.88 -11.52
N PHE A 341 -15.85 -0.23 -11.63
CA PHE A 341 -15.51 -0.82 -12.93
C PHE A 341 -16.45 -1.95 -13.35
N GLY A 342 -17.44 -2.32 -12.54
CA GLY A 342 -18.31 -3.46 -12.80
C GLY A 342 -17.59 -4.82 -12.72
N ALA A 343 -18.30 -5.88 -13.11
CA ALA A 343 -17.79 -7.24 -13.09
C ALA A 343 -16.57 -7.43 -14.00
N ARG A 344 -15.76 -8.45 -13.70
CA ARG A 344 -14.59 -8.80 -14.53
C ARG A 344 -15.08 -9.49 -15.79
N HIS A 345 -14.53 -9.12 -16.93
CA HIS A 345 -14.74 -9.89 -18.16
C HIS A 345 -13.87 -11.14 -18.06
N LYS A 346 -14.42 -12.32 -18.31
CA LYS A 346 -13.63 -13.57 -18.31
C LYS A 346 -12.69 -13.53 -19.51
N LYS A 347 -11.43 -13.93 -19.30
CA LYS A 347 -10.40 -13.95 -20.34
C LYS A 347 -10.87 -14.82 -21.51
N GLY A 348 -11.19 -14.21 -22.66
CA GLY A 348 -11.72 -14.90 -23.85
C GLY A 348 -12.83 -14.15 -24.59
N GLU A 349 -13.43 -13.13 -23.98
CA GLU A 349 -14.42 -12.25 -24.61
C GLU A 349 -13.78 -10.86 -24.78
N GLN A 350 -13.05 -10.67 -25.88
CA GLN A 350 -12.62 -9.35 -26.38
C GLN A 350 -12.88 -9.30 -27.89
#